data_AF-K6YYR3-F1
#
_entry.id   AF-K6YYR3-F1
#
_cell.length_a   1.000
_cell.length_b   1.000
_cell.length_c   1.000
_cell.angle_alpha   90.00
_cell.angle_beta   90.00
_cell.angle_gamma   90.00
#
_symmetry.space_group_name_H-M   'P 1'
#
loop_
_entity.id
_entity.type
_entity.pdbx_description
1 polymer ?
#
loop_
_entity_poly.entity_id
_entity_poly.type
_entity_poly.pdbx_seq_one_letter_code
_entity_poly.pdbx_strand_id
1 'polypeptide(L)' 'MYGIKPTVGIVPQRYIIPISLAQDSAGPMTKTTMGAVLMMNAIKISTPGKDYNAGLTKNALKMCVREY' A
#
# COMPACT_ATOMS: atom_id res chain seq x y z
N MET A 1 -14.46 2.14 1.53
CA MET A 1 -13.18 2.07 2.26
C MET A 1 -12.23 1.22 1.43
N TYR A 2 -10.95 1.58 1.38
CA TYR A 2 -9.95 0.91 0.57
C TYR A 2 -8.82 0.41 1.47
N GLY A 3 -8.52 -0.88 1.39
CA GLY A 3 -7.43 -1.53 2.10
C GLY A 3 -6.49 -2.20 1.10
N ILE A 4 -5.18 -2.03 1.30
CA ILE A 4 -4.17 -2.67 0.46
C ILE A 4 -3.36 -3.59 1.36
N LYS A 5 -3.32 -4.89 1.04
CA LYS A 5 -2.36 -5.81 1.67
C LYS A 5 -1.06 -5.82 0.86
N PRO A 6 0.06 -5.30 1.39
CA PRO A 6 1.29 -5.25 0.64
C PRO A 6 2.02 -6.58 0.65
N THR A 7 2.97 -6.73 -0.28
CA THR A 7 3.90 -7.87 -0.27
C THR A 7 4.64 -7.91 1.06
N VAL A 8 4.79 -9.12 1.59
CA VAL A 8 5.50 -9.37 2.85
C VAL A 8 6.91 -8.78 2.75
N GLY A 9 7.32 -8.04 3.78
CA GLY A 9 8.63 -7.39 3.86
C GLY A 9 8.72 -5.99 3.24
N ILE A 10 7.66 -5.45 2.61
CA ILE A 10 7.65 -4.04 2.15
C ILE A 10 7.45 -3.07 3.31
N VAL A 11 6.57 -3.41 4.24
CA VAL A 11 6.30 -2.62 5.45
C VAL A 11 7.02 -3.29 6.62
N PRO A 12 7.74 -2.53 7.47
CA PRO A 12 8.45 -3.12 8.60
C PRO A 12 7.45 -3.74 9.58
N GLN A 13 7.68 -4.99 9.97
CA GLN A 13 6.86 -5.72 10.95
C GLN A 13 7.32 -5.50 12.40
N ARG A 14 8.35 -4.67 12.62
CA ARG A 14 8.89 -4.44 13.96
C ARG A 14 7.81 -3.84 14.85
N TYR A 15 7.64 -4.40 16.04
CA TYR A 15 6.61 -4.03 17.02
C TYR A 15 5.17 -4.41 16.64
N ILE A 16 4.96 -5.22 15.61
CA ILE A 16 3.68 -5.89 15.35
C ILE A 16 3.71 -7.25 16.06
N ILE A 17 2.66 -7.57 16.82
CA ILE A 17 2.55 -8.89 17.48
C ILE A 17 2.46 -9.95 16.38
N PRO A 18 3.40 -10.93 16.37
CA PRO A 18 3.44 -11.91 15.29
C PRO A 18 2.32 -12.94 15.45
N ILE A 19 1.63 -13.21 14.33
CA ILE A 19 0.80 -14.41 14.13
C ILE A 19 1.58 -15.38 13.24
N SER A 20 2.21 -14.87 12.18
CA SER A 20 3.06 -15.64 11.27
C SER A 20 4.12 -14.76 10.61
N LEU A 21 5.40 -15.03 10.90
CA LEU A 21 6.52 -14.28 10.32
C LEU A 21 6.52 -14.27 8.78
N ALA A 22 6.02 -15.36 8.17
CA ALA A 22 5.99 -15.51 6.73
C ALA A 22 4.80 -14.83 6.05
N GLN A 23 3.79 -14.38 6.79
CA GLN A 23 2.52 -13.91 6.22
C GLN A 23 2.02 -12.57 6.78
N ASP A 24 2.49 -12.16 7.95
CA ASP A 24 2.10 -10.90 8.55
C ASP A 24 2.51 -9.74 7.64
N SER A 25 1.61 -8.80 7.39
CA SER A 25 1.91 -7.64 6.54
C SER A 25 0.92 -6.54 6.87
N ALA A 26 1.43 -5.42 7.39
CA ALA A 26 0.60 -4.27 7.69
C ALA A 26 0.35 -3.46 6.41
N GLY A 27 -0.92 -3.16 6.17
CA GLY A 27 -1.38 -2.42 5.01
C GLY A 27 -2.19 -1.19 5.39
N PRO A 28 -2.18 -0.12 4.59
CA PRO A 28 -2.97 1.06 4.88
C PRO A 28 -4.45 0.80 4.58
N MET A 29 -5.31 1.24 5.50
CA MET A 29 -6.77 1.28 5.35
C MET A 29 -7.23 2.72 5.41
N THR A 30 -7.81 3.21 4.31
CA THR A 30 -8.15 4.64 4.15
C THR A 30 -9.50 4.82 3.44
N LYS A 31 -10.02 6.06 3.48
CA LYS A 31 -11.30 6.40 2.83
C LYS A 31 -11.17 6.58 1.32
N THR A 32 -9.97 6.89 0.81
CA THR A 32 -9.73 7.17 -0.61
C THR A 32 -8.52 6.38 -1.11
N THR A 33 -8.54 5.92 -2.35
CA THR A 33 -7.39 5.22 -2.96
C THR A 33 -6.12 6.08 -2.94
N MET A 34 -6.27 7.39 -3.16
CA MET A 34 -5.15 8.33 -3.05
C MET A 34 -4.53 8.34 -1.66
N GLY A 35 -5.36 8.32 -0.60
CA GLY A 35 -4.87 8.21 0.78
C GLY A 35 -4.14 6.89 1.03
N ALA A 36 -4.62 5.78 0.46
CA ALA A 36 -3.96 4.48 0.60
C ALA A 36 -2.55 4.50 0.03
N VAL A 37 -2.35 5.12 -1.13
CA VAL A 37 -1.03 5.17 -1.77
C VAL A 37 -0.08 6.14 -1.08
N LEU A 38 -0.57 7.33 -0.68
CA LEU A 38 0.21 8.27 0.11
C LEU A 38 0.70 7.64 1.41
N MET A 39 -0.19 6.95 2.13
CA MET A 39 0.16 6.26 3.36
C MET A 39 1.13 5.10 3.11
N MET A 40 0.93 4.34 2.02
CA MET A 40 1.85 3.26 1.62
C MET A 40 3.27 3.78 1.38
N ASN A 41 3.41 4.95 0.75
CA ASN A 41 4.71 5.55 0.49
C ASN A 41 5.38 6.08 1.77
N ALA A 42 4.60 6.41 2.79
CA ALA A 42 5.11 6.84 4.09
C ALA A 42 5.56 5.68 4.99
N ILE A 43 4.86 4.54 4.97
CA ILE A 43 5.14 3.41 5.88
C ILE A 43 6.05 2.32 5.31
N LYS A 44 6.33 2.32 4.01
CA LYS A 44 7.26 1.36 3.39
C LYS A 44 8.67 1.50 3.98
N ILE A 45 9.43 0.41 3.91
CA ILE A 45 10.89 0.47 4.07
C ILE A 45 11.46 1.34 2.95
N SER A 46 12.50 2.11 3.27
CA SER A 46 13.22 2.93 2.27
C SER A 46 13.91 2.01 1.25
N THR A 47 13.19 1.67 0.19
CA THR A 47 13.73 0.98 -0.98
C THR A 47 14.07 2.01 -2.06
N PRO A 48 15.32 2.09 -2.52
CA PRO A 48 15.70 2.98 -3.63
C PRO A 48 14.84 2.68 -4.87
N GLY A 49 14.28 3.74 -5.49
CA GLY A 49 13.63 3.65 -6.79
C GLY A 49 12.16 3.21 -6.82
N LYS A 50 11.51 2.89 -5.69
CA LYS A 50 10.07 2.58 -5.66
C LYS A 50 9.25 3.74 -5.11
N ASP A 51 8.75 4.62 -5.97
CA ASP A 51 7.76 5.63 -5.60
C ASP A 51 6.34 5.16 -5.98
N TYR A 52 5.52 4.89 -4.97
CA TYR A 52 4.13 4.47 -5.21
C TYR A 52 3.24 5.64 -5.67
N ASN A 53 3.67 6.90 -5.46
CA ASN A 53 2.91 8.06 -5.88
C ASN A 53 3.04 8.36 -7.37
N ALA A 54 4.07 7.85 -8.04
CA ALA A 54 4.41 8.20 -9.43
C ALA A 54 3.28 7.94 -10.45
N GLY A 55 2.40 6.97 -10.18
CA GLY A 55 1.27 6.62 -11.05
C GLY A 55 -0.05 7.35 -10.75
N LEU A 56 -0.12 8.21 -9.72
CA LEU A 56 -1.38 8.87 -9.35
C LEU A 56 -1.70 10.04 -10.28
N THR A 57 -2.45 9.75 -11.33
CA THR A 57 -3.13 10.78 -12.14
C THR A 57 -4.63 10.77 -11.85
N LYS A 58 -5.31 11.91 -12.06
CA LYS A 58 -6.76 12.08 -11.78
C LYS A 58 -7.64 11.04 -12.51
N ASN A 59 -7.14 10.48 -13.62
CA ASN A 59 -7.81 9.43 -14.40
C ASN A 59 -7.29 8.01 -14.16
N ALA A 60 -6.21 7.81 -13.39
CA ALA A 60 -5.65 6.49 -13.11
C ALA A 60 -6.69 5.53 -12.50
N LEU A 61 -7.60 6.07 -11.70
CA LEU A 61 -8.67 5.31 -11.02
C LEU A 61 -9.82 4.91 -11.96
N LYS A 62 -9.96 5.55 -13.12
CA LYS A 62 -10.99 5.18 -14.11
C LYS A 62 -10.59 3.95 -14.94
N MET A 63 -9.30 3.67 -15.10
CA MET A 63 -8.84 2.51 -15.87
C MET A 63 -9.20 1.19 -15.17
N CYS A 64 -9.09 1.12 -13.84
CA CYS A 64 -9.42 -0.09 -13.08
C CYS A 64 -10.92 -0.40 -12.97
N VAL A 65 -11.79 0.61 -13.08
CA VAL A 65 -13.25 0.45 -12.91
C VAL A 65 -13.96 0.21 -14.25
N ARG A 66 -13.25 0.37 -15.38
CA ARG A 66 -13.82 0.29 -16.74
C ARG A 66 -13.55 -1.05 -17.45
N GLU A 67 -13.35 -2.11 -16.65
CA GLU A 67 -13.15 -3.50 -17.10
C GLU A 67 -14.27 -4.41 -16.54
N TYR A 68 -15.53 -3.93 -16.60
CA TYR A 68 -16.75 -4.74 -16.51
C TYR A 68 -17.93 -4.00 -17.16
#